data_AF-A0A3S8ZRJ9-F1
#
_entry.id   AF-A0A3S8ZRJ9-F1
#
_cell.length_a   1.000
_cell.length_b   1.000
_cell.length_c   1.000
_cell.angle_alpha   90.00
_cell.angle_beta   90.00
_cell.angle_gamma   90.00
#
_symmetry.space_group_name_H-M   'P 1'
#
loop_
_entity.id
_entity.type
_entity.pdbx_description
1 polymer ?
#
loop_
_entity_poly.entity_id
_entity_poly.type
_entity_poly.pdbx_seq_one_letter_code
_entity_poly.pdbx_strand_id
1 'polypeptide(L)' 'MEVVMSKIPRAKYTAEFRAEAVKLVLEKGHSTPEAARLLSIPEQSLGNWVRLAKNG' A
#
# COMPACT_ATOMS: atom_id res chain seq x y z
N MET A 1 1.37 -37.54 0.23
CA MET A 1 1.86 -36.16 0.01
C MET A 1 0.70 -35.32 -0.45
N GLU A 2 -0.05 -34.72 0.49
CA GLU A 2 -1.04 -33.71 0.14
C GLU A 2 -0.31 -32.38 -0.05
N VAL A 3 -0.20 -31.92 -1.29
CA VAL A 3 0.17 -30.54 -1.56
C VAL A 3 -1.07 -29.72 -1.27
N VAL A 4 -1.23 -29.29 -0.01
CA VAL A 4 -2.20 -28.25 0.35
C VAL A 4 -1.89 -27.04 -0.50
N MET A 5 -2.77 -26.74 -1.47
CA MET A 5 -2.73 -25.47 -2.20
C MET A 5 -3.07 -24.34 -1.24
N SER A 6 -2.08 -23.90 -0.47
CA SER A 6 -2.11 -22.65 0.28
C SER A 6 -2.13 -21.51 -0.73
N LYS A 7 -3.34 -21.07 -1.07
CA LYS A 7 -3.67 -19.81 -1.76
C LYS A 7 -2.54 -18.80 -1.53
N ILE A 8 -1.72 -18.56 -2.57
CA ILE A 8 -0.55 -17.68 -2.52
C ILE A 8 -0.94 -16.46 -1.67
N PRO A 9 -0.28 -16.21 -0.51
CA PRO A 9 -0.73 -15.19 0.40
C PRO A 9 -0.81 -13.88 -0.38
N ARG A 10 -1.98 -13.24 -0.37
CA ARG A 10 -2.26 -11.99 -1.10
C ARG A 10 -1.54 -10.78 -0.48
N ALA A 11 -0.33 -10.97 0.04
CA ALA A 11 0.45 -9.96 0.70
C ALA A 11 1.55 -9.46 -0.24
N LYS A 12 1.17 -8.74 -1.30
CA LYS A 12 2.15 -7.94 -2.06
C LYS A 12 2.67 -6.75 -1.25
N TYR A 13 1.92 -6.33 -0.21
CA TYR A 13 2.27 -5.22 0.68
C TYR A 13 1.74 -5.49 2.08
N THR A 14 2.62 -5.46 3.08
CA THR A 14 2.28 -5.62 4.50
C THR A 14 1.50 -4.41 5.02
N ALA A 15 0.85 -4.53 6.18
CA ALA A 15 0.08 -3.44 6.76
C ALA A 15 1.00 -2.25 7.14
N GLU A 16 2.19 -2.56 7.65
CA GLU A 16 3.23 -1.61 8.03
C GLU A 16 3.68 -0.80 6.81
N PHE A 17 3.94 -1.47 5.69
CA PHE A 17 4.34 -0.81 4.44
C PHE A 17 3.25 0.14 3.94
N ARG A 18 1.98 -0.27 4.01
CA ARG A 18 0.85 0.59 3.62
C ARG A 18 0.73 1.81 4.52
N ALA A 19 0.90 1.64 5.83
CA ALA A 19 0.86 2.74 6.78
C ALA A 19 1.99 3.76 6.50
N GLU A 20 3.21 3.29 6.25
CA GLU A 20 4.34 4.14 5.90
C GLU A 20 4.11 4.88 4.57
N ALA A 21 3.57 4.18 3.57
CA ALA A 21 3.23 4.78 2.29
C ALA A 21 2.16 5.88 2.40
N VAL A 22 1.15 5.67 3.26
CA VAL A 22 0.13 6.69 3.55
C VAL A 22 0.72 7.88 4.29
N LYS A 23 1.61 7.67 5.26
CA LYS A 23 2.31 8.74 5.99
C LYS A 23 3.15 9.64 5.07
N LEU A 24 3.80 9.06 4.06
CA LEU A 24 4.51 9.84 3.04
C LEU A 24 3.62 10.87 2.35
N VAL A 25 2.35 10.54 2.12
CA VAL A 25 1.37 11.43 1.47
C VAL A 25 0.73 12.39 2.48
N LEU A 26 0.30 11.89 3.63
CA LEU A 26 -0.47 12.69 4.60
C LEU A 26 0.40 13.56 5.50
N GLU A 27 1.55 13.07 5.95
CA GLU A 27 2.42 13.76 6.91
C GLU A 27 3.54 14.52 6.20
N LYS A 28 4.19 13.91 5.20
CA LYS A 28 5.31 14.55 4.48
C LYS A 28 4.85 15.42 3.30
N GLY A 29 3.56 15.43 2.98
CA GLY A 29 2.97 16.31 1.96
C GLY A 29 3.28 15.92 0.51
N HIS A 30 3.84 14.73 0.25
CA HIS A 30 4.04 14.27 -1.12
C HIS A 30 2.70 14.04 -1.82
N SER A 31 2.66 14.29 -3.13
CA SER A 31 1.52 13.88 -3.94
C SER A 31 1.43 12.35 -4.04
N THR A 32 0.23 11.79 -4.15
CA THR A 32 0.03 10.35 -4.37
C THR A 32 0.84 9.79 -5.56
N PRO A 33 0.86 10.42 -6.75
CA PRO A 33 1.72 10.00 -7.86
C PRO A 33 3.22 9.96 -7.52
N GLU A 34 3.70 10.95 -6.78
CA GLU A 34 5.12 11.05 -6.41
C GLU A 34 5.52 9.99 -5.38
N ALA A 35 4.73 9.83 -4.32
CA ALA A 35 4.95 8.78 -3.32
C ALA A 35 4.85 7.37 -3.93
N ALA A 36 3.95 7.16 -4.90
CA ALA A 36 3.84 5.88 -5.60
C ALA A 36 5.09 5.56 -6.43
N ARG A 37 5.66 6.57 -7.12
CA ARG A 37 6.93 6.42 -7.84
C ARG A 37 8.10 6.14 -6.89
N LEU A 38 8.19 6.86 -5.78
CA LEU A 38 9.25 6.67 -4.76
C LEU A 38 9.26 5.25 -4.20
N LEU A 39 8.07 4.68 -3.98
CA LEU A 39 7.90 3.35 -3.41
C LEU A 39 7.83 2.24 -4.47
N SER A 40 7.93 2.58 -5.76
CA SER A 40 7.71 1.66 -6.89
C SER A 40 6.44 0.82 -6.75
N ILE A 41 5.33 1.47 -6.39
CA ILE A 41 4.01 0.84 -6.28
C ILE A 41 3.01 1.47 -7.25
N PRO A 42 1.92 0.76 -7.59
CA PRO A 42 0.85 1.33 -8.39
C PRO A 42 0.20 2.52 -7.68
N GLU A 43 0.10 3.66 -8.37
CA GLU A 43 -0.54 4.88 -7.84
C GLU A 43 -1.97 4.62 -7.35
N GLN A 44 -2.73 3.81 -8.08
CA GLN A 44 -4.09 3.43 -7.70
C GLN A 44 -4.14 2.68 -6.35
N SER A 45 -3.12 1.87 -6.05
CA SER A 45 -3.05 1.16 -4.77
C SER A 45 -2.78 2.13 -3.63
N LEU A 46 -1.84 3.06 -3.82
CA LEU A 46 -1.54 4.08 -2.83
C LEU A 46 -2.72 5.03 -2.61
N GLY A 47 -3.37 5.48 -3.67
CA GLY A 47 -4.56 6.34 -3.60
C GLY A 47 -5.71 5.67 -2.83
N ASN A 48 -5.92 4.37 -3.04
CA ASN A 48 -6.91 3.62 -2.26
C ASN A 48 -6.57 3.57 -0.77
N TRP A 49 -5.30 3.35 -0.40
CA TRP A 49 -4.89 3.33 1.00
C TRP A 49 -5.00 4.70 1.66
N VAL A 50 -4.60 5.77 0.98
CA VAL A 50 -4.74 7.15 1.47
C VAL A 50 -6.21 7.49 1.69
N ARG A 51 -7.08 7.11 0.76
CA ARG A 51 -8.53 7.31 0.91
C ARG A 51 -9.09 6.55 2.11
N LEU A 52 -8.73 5.28 2.26
CA LEU A 52 -9.16 4.47 3.42
C LEU A 52 -8.67 5.07 4.75
N ALA A 53 -7.45 5.59 4.80
CA ALA A 53 -6.90 6.23 5.99
C ALA A 53 -7.56 7.56 6.34
N LYS A 54 -8.07 8.31 5.35
CA LYS A 54 -8.84 9.55 5.57
C LYS A 54 -10.29 9.32 5.99
N ASN A 55 -10.83 8.14 5.66
CA ASN A 55 -12.22 7.76 5.92
C ASN A 55 -12.40 6.90 7.18
N GLY A 56 -11.32 6.68 7.94
CA GLY A 56 -11.31 5.98 9.22
C GLY A 56 -11.34 6.92 10.41
#